data_AF-A0AAV2QPH0-F1
#
_entry.id   AF-A0AAV2QPH0-F1
#
_cell.length_a   1.000
_cell.length_b   1.000
_cell.length_c   1.000
_cell.angle_alpha   90.00
_cell.angle_beta   90.00
_cell.angle_gamma   90.00
#
_symmetry.space_group_name_H-M   'P 1'
#
loop_
_entity.id
_entity.type
_entity.pdbx_description
1 polymer ?
#
loop_
_entity_poly.entity_id
_entity_poly.type
_entity_poly.pdbx_seq_one_letter_code
_entity_poly.pdbx_strand_id
1 'polypeptide(L)'
;MRVHRCISPIVPLQNLSLLDSGKVQKTQSSSKTEGAQVLQYLERLQNLVPGCPNDRPVSKLELIQSVIDYIYDLEDALEPESDTPSSDSEDDMAVISELSV
;
A
#
# COMPACT_ATOMS: atom_id res chain seq x y z
N MET A 1 -20.99 -52.43 -27.78
CA MET A 1 -20.25 -51.24 -28.25
C MET A 1 -19.02 -51.07 -27.38
N ARG A 2 -17.80 -51.24 -27.93
CA ARG A 2 -16.54 -51.02 -27.20
C ARG A 2 -15.81 -49.88 -27.88
N VAL A 3 -15.59 -48.79 -27.16
CA VAL A 3 -14.87 -47.60 -27.65
C VAL A 3 -13.37 -47.88 -27.57
N HIS A 4 -12.73 -48.05 -28.72
CA HIS A 4 -11.27 -48.16 -28.82
C HIS A 4 -10.68 -46.77 -28.65
N ARG A 5 -10.10 -46.49 -27.47
CA ARG A 5 -9.25 -45.31 -27.26
C ARG A 5 -7.91 -45.58 -27.91
N CYS A 6 -7.73 -45.10 -29.13
CA CYS A 6 -6.43 -45.04 -29.79
C CYS A 6 -5.57 -44.03 -29.02
N ILE A 7 -4.55 -44.52 -28.31
CA ILE A 7 -3.49 -43.69 -27.73
C ILE A 7 -2.38 -43.65 -28.76
N SER A 8 -2.17 -42.50 -29.40
CA SER A 8 -1.07 -42.29 -30.33
C SER A 8 0.24 -42.07 -29.57
N PRO A 9 1.39 -42.58 -30.06
CA PRO A 9 2.68 -42.37 -29.42
C PRO A 9 3.16 -40.93 -29.59
N ILE A 10 3.80 -40.40 -28.55
CA ILE A 10 4.36 -39.05 -28.50
C ILE A 10 5.68 -39.06 -29.29
N VAL A 11 5.73 -38.35 -30.41
CA VAL A 11 6.96 -38.10 -31.17
C VAL A 11 7.58 -36.80 -30.66
N PRO A 12 8.87 -36.74 -30.27
CA PRO A 12 9.51 -35.49 -29.93
C PRO A 12 9.98 -34.80 -31.22
N LEU A 13 9.19 -33.84 -31.72
CA LEU A 13 9.60 -32.98 -32.82
C LEU A 13 10.38 -31.78 -32.27
N GLN A 14 11.69 -31.91 -32.31
CA GLN A 14 12.61 -30.78 -32.20
C GLN A 14 12.54 -29.99 -33.52
N ASN A 15 12.18 -28.71 -33.42
CA ASN A 15 12.56 -27.58 -34.28
C ASN A 15 12.41 -27.72 -35.82
N LEU A 16 11.40 -27.06 -36.42
CA LEU A 16 11.58 -25.85 -37.26
C LEU A 16 10.27 -25.39 -37.94
N SER A 17 10.16 -24.07 -38.10
CA SER A 17 9.52 -23.33 -39.21
C SER A 17 7.98 -23.13 -39.23
N LEU A 18 7.60 -21.94 -38.75
CA LEU A 18 6.90 -20.86 -39.48
C LEU A 18 5.56 -21.16 -40.20
N LEU A 19 4.63 -20.21 -39.95
CA LEU A 19 3.41 -19.86 -40.69
C LEU A 19 2.11 -20.52 -40.21
N ASP A 20 1.12 -19.63 -40.01
CA ASP A 20 -0.32 -19.85 -39.95
C ASP A 20 -1.02 -19.86 -38.58
N SER A 21 -1.81 -18.79 -38.40
CA SER A 21 -3.09 -18.68 -37.71
C SER A 21 -3.20 -18.86 -36.18
N GLY A 22 -3.59 -17.75 -35.53
CA GLY A 22 -4.56 -17.76 -34.45
C GLY A 22 -4.03 -17.91 -33.02
N LYS A 23 -3.29 -16.92 -32.49
CA LYS A 23 -3.22 -16.71 -31.04
C LYS A 23 -3.77 -15.34 -30.67
N VAL A 24 -4.96 -15.36 -30.09
CA VAL A 24 -5.52 -14.25 -29.29
C VAL A 24 -4.50 -13.80 -28.25
N GLN A 25 -3.95 -12.60 -28.44
CA GLN A 25 -3.10 -11.94 -27.48
C GLN A 25 -3.98 -11.46 -26.32
N LYS A 26 -3.98 -12.21 -25.22
CA LYS A 26 -4.48 -11.70 -23.94
C LYS A 26 -3.58 -10.53 -23.56
N THR A 27 -4.14 -9.33 -23.58
CA THR A 27 -3.56 -8.05 -23.17
C THR A 27 -3.21 -8.08 -21.68
N GLN A 28 -2.15 -8.82 -21.33
CA GLN A 28 -1.59 -8.92 -19.97
C GLN A 28 -0.33 -8.04 -19.86
N SER A 29 -0.36 -6.84 -20.42
CA SER A 29 0.78 -5.91 -20.43
C SER A 29 0.63 -4.73 -19.48
N SER A 30 -0.59 -4.34 -19.06
CA SER A 30 -0.75 -3.20 -18.14
C SER A 30 -0.50 -3.57 -16.67
N SER A 31 -1.00 -4.73 -16.21
CA SER A 31 -0.91 -5.12 -14.79
C SER A 31 0.51 -5.43 -14.31
N LYS A 32 1.42 -5.79 -15.21
CA LYS A 32 2.84 -6.03 -14.87
C LYS A 32 3.57 -4.72 -14.54
N THR A 33 3.18 -3.62 -15.19
CA THR A 33 3.77 -2.29 -14.98
C THR A 33 3.29 -1.67 -13.67
N GLU A 34 2.03 -1.89 -13.30
CA GLU A 34 1.47 -1.43 -12.01
C GLU A 34 2.16 -2.12 -10.84
N GLY A 35 2.37 -3.44 -10.93
CA GLY A 35 3.10 -4.19 -9.90
C GLY A 35 4.53 -3.70 -9.69
N ALA A 36 5.24 -3.30 -10.76
CA ALA A 36 6.59 -2.76 -10.67
C ALA A 36 6.63 -1.40 -9.96
N GLN A 37 5.67 -0.51 -10.25
CA GLN A 37 5.55 0.79 -9.59
C GLN A 37 5.26 0.62 -8.10
N VAL A 38 4.37 -0.31 -7.72
CA VAL A 38 4.08 -0.59 -6.31
C VAL A 38 5.33 -1.08 -5.57
N LEU A 39 6.15 -1.93 -6.18
CA LEU A 39 7.40 -2.37 -5.56
C LEU A 39 8.39 -1.22 -5.36
N GLN A 40 8.49 -0.31 -6.33
CA GLN A 40 9.31 0.90 -6.21
C GLN A 40 8.85 1.80 -5.05
N TYR A 41 7.53 1.97 -4.87
CA TYR A 41 7.01 2.73 -3.74
C TYR A 41 7.28 2.05 -2.39
N LEU A 42 7.19 0.73 -2.32
CA LEU A 42 7.51 -0.02 -1.10
C LEU A 42 8.99 0.10 -0.73
N GLU A 43 9.89 0.00 -1.70
CA GLU A 43 11.32 0.25 -1.48
C GLU A 43 11.60 1.68 -1.01
N ARG A 44 10.92 2.67 -1.62
CA ARG A 44 11.04 4.06 -1.18
C ARG A 44 10.55 4.26 0.25
N LEU A 45 9.44 3.64 0.64
CA LEU A 45 8.93 3.70 2.02
C LEU A 45 9.93 3.11 3.01
N GLN A 46 10.54 1.96 2.68
CA GLN A 46 11.53 1.31 3.55
C GLN A 46 12.72 2.23 3.87
N ASN A 47 13.16 3.03 2.90
CA ASN A 47 14.25 4.00 3.07
C ASN A 47 13.86 5.24 3.89
N LEU A 48 12.57 5.54 4.05
CA LEU A 48 12.08 6.71 4.77
C LEU A 48 11.70 6.40 6.22
N VAL A 49 11.34 5.15 6.53
CA VAL A 49 10.89 4.74 7.86
C VAL A 49 12.09 4.40 8.76
N PRO A 50 12.23 5.06 9.92
CA PRO A 50 13.27 4.72 10.89
C PRO A 50 13.13 3.29 11.39
N GLY A 51 14.26 2.59 11.59
CA GLY A 51 14.27 1.24 12.15
C GLY A 51 13.77 0.14 11.20
N CYS A 52 13.36 0.48 9.97
CA CYS A 52 13.01 -0.54 8.98
C CYS A 52 14.28 -1.22 8.43
N PRO A 53 14.41 -2.55 8.52
CA PRO A 53 15.62 -3.23 8.10
C PRO A 53 15.69 -3.31 6.56
N ASN A 54 16.77 -2.78 5.98
CA ASN A 54 17.02 -2.76 4.53
C ASN A 54 17.81 -3.99 4.03
N ASP A 55 18.41 -4.75 4.95
CA ASP A 55 19.24 -5.92 4.69
C ASP A 55 18.45 -7.24 4.64
N ARG A 56 17.18 -7.21 5.07
CA ARG A 56 16.29 -8.37 5.11
C ARG A 56 14.95 -8.09 4.43
N PRO A 57 14.27 -9.12 3.90
CA PRO A 57 12.93 -8.95 3.35
C PRO A 57 11.93 -8.63 4.47
N VAL A 58 11.19 -7.53 4.28
CA VAL A 58 10.07 -7.11 5.15
C VAL A 58 8.76 -7.40 4.41
N SER A 59 7.76 -7.90 5.13
CA SER A 59 6.45 -8.14 4.50
C SER A 59 5.76 -6.80 4.18
N LYS A 60 4.92 -6.78 3.13
CA LYS A 60 4.16 -5.56 2.79
C LYS A 60 3.34 -5.05 3.97
N LEU A 61 2.76 -5.95 4.77
CA LEU A 61 1.96 -5.56 5.92
C LEU A 61 2.81 -4.94 7.04
N GLU A 62 3.93 -5.56 7.38
CA GLU A 62 4.85 -5.07 8.42
C GLU A 62 5.42 -3.69 8.07
N LEU A 63 5.79 -3.48 6.81
CA LEU A 63 6.23 -2.18 6.32
C LEU A 63 5.11 -1.13 6.47
N ILE A 64 3.88 -1.46 6.03
CA ILE A 64 2.76 -0.53 6.11
C ILE A 64 2.42 -0.18 7.57
N GLN A 65 2.48 -1.16 8.48
CA GLN A 65 2.30 -0.91 9.92
C GLN A 65 3.38 0.03 10.46
N SER A 66 4.65 -0.23 10.16
CA SER A 66 5.76 0.63 10.59
C SER A 66 5.65 2.06 10.04
N VAL A 67 5.13 2.23 8.81
CA VAL A 67 4.87 3.55 8.22
C VAL A 67 3.77 4.28 8.99
N ILE A 68 2.69 3.58 9.36
CA ILE A 68 1.58 4.18 10.12
C ILE A 68 2.08 4.66 11.49
N ASP A 69 2.85 3.83 12.19
CA ASP A 69 3.43 4.20 13.50
C ASP A 69 4.33 5.42 13.37
N TYR A 70 5.20 5.46 12.36
CA TYR A 70 6.09 6.60 12.13
C TYR A 70 5.33 7.89 11.77
N ILE A 71 4.21 7.80 11.04
CA ILE A 71 3.37 8.97 10.78
C ILE A 71 2.79 9.51 12.08
N TYR A 72 2.25 8.65 12.95
CA TYR A 72 1.72 9.10 14.25
C TYR A 72 2.81 9.71 15.13
N ASP A 73 4.00 9.10 15.21
CA ASP A 73 5.13 9.66 15.96
C ASP A 73 5.54 11.05 15.44
N LEU A 74 5.51 11.25 14.11
CA LEU A 74 5.80 12.55 13.50
C LEU A 74 4.69 13.56 13.75
N GLU A 75 3.43 13.15 13.70
CA GLU A 75 2.27 14.01 13.99
C GLU A 75 2.33 14.50 15.43
N ASP A 76 2.57 13.61 16.40
CA ASP A 76 2.72 13.95 17.82
C ASP A 76 3.94 14.86 18.05
N ALA A 77 5.09 14.58 17.41
CA ALA A 77 6.31 15.37 17.58
C ALA A 77 6.24 16.76 16.92
N LEU A 78 5.37 16.92 15.93
CA LEU A 78 5.16 18.17 15.20
C LEU A 78 3.92 18.93 15.66
N GLU A 79 3.13 18.37 16.59
CA GLU A 79 1.96 19.03 17.15
C GLU A 79 2.41 20.36 17.75
N PRO A 80 1.92 21.51 17.24
CA PRO A 80 2.36 22.78 17.76
C PRO A 80 1.82 22.93 19.18
N GLU A 81 2.70 23.24 20.13
CA GLU A 81 2.42 23.59 21.54
C GLU A 81 1.52 24.85 21.68
N SER A 82 0.69 25.19 20.69
CA SER A 82 0.05 26.50 20.53
C SER A 82 -1.47 26.50 20.68
N ASP A 83 -2.11 25.46 21.20
CA ASP A 83 -3.55 25.49 21.48
C ASP A 83 -3.93 24.91 22.85
N THR A 84 -3.11 25.13 23.89
CA THR A 84 -3.68 25.26 25.23
C THR A 84 -4.01 26.74 25.45
N PRO A 85 -5.28 27.18 25.32
CA PRO A 85 -5.68 28.43 25.95
C PRO A 85 -5.39 28.29 27.43
N SER A 86 -4.40 29.04 27.89
CA SER A 86 -4.02 29.22 29.29
C SER A 86 -5.25 29.32 30.17
N SER A 87 -5.49 28.25 30.92
CA SER A 87 -6.35 28.25 32.10
C SER A 87 -5.54 28.94 33.20
N ASP A 88 -5.68 30.26 33.32
CA ASP A 88 -5.31 31.03 34.50
C ASP A 88 -5.98 32.41 34.40
N SER A 89 -7.20 32.51 34.95
CA SER A 89 -7.77 33.67 35.67
C SER A 89 -9.27 33.43 35.86
N GLU A 90 -9.62 32.69 36.91
CA GLU A 90 -10.97 32.58 37.46
C GLU A 90 -11.26 33.76 38.40
N ASP A 91 -11.31 35.00 37.92
CA ASP A 91 -11.73 36.14 38.77
C ASP A 91 -12.30 37.28 37.89
N ASP A 92 -13.63 37.34 37.75
CA ASP A 92 -14.44 38.53 38.06
C ASP A 92 -15.93 38.30 37.74
N MET A 93 -16.68 38.07 38.81
CA MET A 93 -18.14 38.13 38.87
C MET A 93 -18.57 39.59 39.02
N ALA A 94 -19.33 40.15 38.07
CA ALA A 94 -20.13 41.35 38.31
C ALA A 94 -21.33 41.50 37.35
N VAL A 95 -22.48 41.04 37.84
CA VAL A 95 -23.82 41.65 37.73
C VAL A 95 -24.08 42.66 36.60
N ILE A 96 -24.94 42.30 35.65
CA ILE A 96 -26.02 43.23 35.25
C ILE A 96 -27.34 42.48 35.35
N SER A 97 -28.13 42.95 36.32
CA SER A 97 -29.43 42.44 36.71
C SER A 97 -30.37 42.28 35.53
N GLU A 98 -31.05 41.12 35.55
CA GLU A 98 -32.41 40.99 35.08
C GLU A 98 -33.24 42.12 35.70
N LEU A 99 -33.68 43.07 34.88
CA LEU A 99 -34.82 43.92 35.20
C LEU A 99 -35.74 43.96 33.97
N SER A 100 -36.62 42.97 33.95
CA SER A 100 -37.94 43.04 33.34
C SER A 100 -38.61 44.41 33.56
N VAL A 101 -38.85 45.17 32.48
CA VAL A 101 -40.10 45.88 32.13
C VAL A 101 -40.15 46.01 30.60
#